data_AF-A0A7S2M8G1-F1
#
_entry.id   AF-A0A7S2M8G1-F1
#
_cell.length_a   1.000
_cell.length_b   1.000
_cell.length_c   1.000
_cell.angle_alpha   90.00
_cell.angle_beta   90.00
_cell.angle_gamma   90.00
#
_symmetry.space_group_name_H-M   'P 1'
#
loop_
_entity.id
_entity.type
_entity.pdbx_description
1 polymer ?
#
loop_
_entity_poly.entity_id
_entity_poly.type
_entity_poly.pdbx_seq_one_letter_code
_entity_poly.pdbx_strand_id
1 'polypeptide(L)'
;YPLNTKKYVNILARLGNGENRLGDVSPQNYTQNGVPIDENTVRMHGMVRPYIIRGGTVLRPEGRTGMFVTLVERAVELAGTMKEQDKRMKALVEGELPMIFDANDYAWCGDDLVPIFRLNAIRSRKCMHSWPVMSLTYFNDPTNFQLAESPYQWDGLMTEWDETYPWEKKIDKVVWRGRITGYTYKDGERPRQKLVQYAREYLDVMDIKPSTAKSKMPQDDFQKYKAILDIDGNAWSARLGKLLCYNSVVIKVESSYVGYWEKEIKPWV
;
A
#
# COMPACT_ATOMS: atom_id res chain seq x y z
N TYR A 1 16.30 11.30 -11.85
CA TYR A 1 15.71 12.64 -12.03
C TYR A 1 15.78 13.36 -10.70
N PRO A 2 16.52 14.49 -10.60
CA PRO A 2 16.56 15.28 -9.37
C PRO A 2 15.15 15.79 -9.04
N LEU A 3 14.83 15.86 -7.75
CA LEU A 3 13.62 16.51 -7.26
C LEU A 3 13.62 17.97 -7.76
N ASN A 4 12.50 18.45 -8.30
CA ASN A 4 12.35 19.85 -8.65
C ASN A 4 11.99 20.62 -7.38
N THR A 5 13.02 21.02 -6.63
CA THR A 5 12.85 21.72 -5.34
C THR A 5 12.06 23.01 -5.49
N LYS A 6 12.24 23.77 -6.58
CA LYS A 6 11.48 25.00 -6.84
C LYS A 6 9.99 24.69 -6.98
N LYS A 7 9.65 23.67 -7.77
CA LYS A 7 8.28 23.20 -7.91
C LYS A 7 7.73 22.77 -6.56
N TYR A 8 8.46 21.94 -5.82
CA TYR A 8 8.04 21.50 -4.49
C TYR A 8 7.77 22.69 -3.55
N VAL A 9 8.69 23.65 -3.44
CA VAL A 9 8.50 24.85 -2.62
C VAL A 9 7.28 25.66 -3.05
N ASN A 10 7.03 25.83 -4.35
CA ASN A 10 5.83 26.51 -4.86
C ASN A 10 4.55 25.78 -4.44
N ILE A 11 4.56 24.45 -4.47
CA ILE A 11 3.44 23.65 -3.97
C ILE A 11 3.21 23.92 -2.49
N LEU A 12 4.28 23.87 -1.70
CA LEU A 12 4.19 24.11 -0.26
C LEU A 12 3.70 25.52 0.06
N ALA A 13 4.14 26.53 -0.68
CA ALA A 13 3.68 27.91 -0.54
C ALA A 13 2.17 28.03 -0.82
N ARG A 14 1.69 27.43 -1.91
CA ARG A 14 0.25 27.40 -2.25
C ARG A 14 -0.58 26.67 -1.19
N LEU A 15 -0.07 25.54 -0.71
CA LEU A 15 -0.69 24.79 0.39
C LEU A 15 -0.74 25.61 1.69
N GLY A 16 0.35 26.31 2.02
CA GLY A 16 0.41 27.23 3.17
C GLY A 16 -0.57 28.39 3.05
N ASN A 17 -0.91 28.81 1.83
CA ASN A 17 -1.91 29.83 1.53
C ASN A 17 -3.36 29.28 1.49
N GLY A 18 -3.57 28.01 1.87
CA GLY A 18 -4.90 27.40 1.94
C GLY A 18 -5.43 26.83 0.61
N GLU A 19 -4.60 26.77 -0.44
CA GLU A 19 -4.99 26.15 -1.72
C GLU A 19 -5.02 24.62 -1.62
N ASN A 20 -6.10 24.07 -1.03
CA ASN A 20 -6.23 22.63 -0.78
C ASN A 20 -6.67 21.81 -2.00
N ARG A 21 -6.91 22.49 -3.12
CA ARG A 21 -7.26 21.90 -4.42
C ARG A 21 -6.27 22.42 -5.47
N LEU A 22 -5.10 21.79 -5.57
CA LEU A 22 -4.05 22.24 -6.51
C LEU A 22 -4.34 21.91 -7.99
N GLY A 23 -5.60 21.59 -8.33
CA GLY A 23 -6.05 21.19 -9.66
C GLY A 23 -6.28 19.68 -9.71
N ASP A 24 -7.55 19.26 -9.79
CA ASP A 24 -7.88 17.90 -10.16
C ASP A 24 -7.61 17.74 -11.65
N VAL A 25 -6.49 17.10 -11.98
CA VAL A 25 -6.21 16.71 -13.35
C VAL A 25 -6.39 15.19 -13.42
N SER A 26 -7.31 14.75 -14.27
CA SER A 26 -7.43 13.32 -14.58
C SER A 26 -6.06 12.80 -15.03
N PRO A 27 -5.65 11.58 -14.62
CA PRO A 27 -4.38 10.98 -15.05
C PRO A 27 -4.18 10.92 -16.57
N GLN A 28 -5.26 11.07 -17.35
CA GLN A 28 -5.26 11.01 -18.80
C GLN A 28 -5.13 12.38 -19.49
N ASN A 29 -5.28 13.50 -18.76
CA ASN A 29 -5.27 14.84 -19.35
C ASN A 29 -3.95 15.57 -19.07
N TYR A 30 -3.27 16.01 -20.13
CA TYR A 30 -2.10 16.90 -20.06
C TYR A 30 -2.48 18.38 -20.07
N THR A 31 -3.77 18.67 -19.97
CA THR A 31 -4.33 20.01 -19.95
C THR A 31 -5.33 20.13 -18.81
N GLN A 32 -5.37 21.29 -18.16
CA GLN A 32 -6.43 21.68 -17.24
C GLN A 32 -7.26 22.75 -17.97
N ASN A 33 -8.53 22.47 -18.27
CA ASN A 33 -9.41 23.37 -19.04
C ASN A 33 -8.81 23.83 -20.39
N GLY A 34 -8.08 22.96 -21.09
CA GLY A 34 -7.44 23.29 -22.37
C GLY A 34 -6.10 24.03 -22.26
N VAL A 35 -5.66 24.38 -21.04
CA VAL A 35 -4.35 24.98 -20.78
C VAL A 35 -3.32 23.87 -20.50
N PRO A 36 -2.19 23.82 -21.22
CA PRO A 36 -1.10 22.88 -20.93
C PRO A 36 -0.63 23.00 -19.48
N ILE A 37 -0.41 21.85 -18.84
CA ILE A 37 0.17 21.77 -17.51
C ILE A 37 1.62 22.26 -17.60
N ASP A 38 1.92 23.37 -16.95
CA ASP A 38 3.27 23.93 -16.91
C ASP A 38 4.09 23.35 -15.74
N GLU A 39 5.36 23.77 -15.63
CA GLU A 39 6.25 23.33 -14.56
C GLU A 39 5.77 23.70 -13.14
N ASN A 40 4.82 24.62 -13.01
CA ASN A 40 4.24 25.08 -11.75
C ASN A 40 2.91 24.41 -11.41
N THR A 41 2.34 23.67 -12.37
CA THR A 41 1.09 22.93 -12.20
C THR A 41 1.39 21.57 -11.60
N VAL A 42 0.69 21.22 -10.51
CA VAL A 42 0.81 19.92 -9.87
C VAL A 42 -0.31 19.05 -10.37
N ARG A 43 0.06 17.93 -10.98
CA ARG A 43 -0.94 16.88 -11.22
C ARG A 43 -1.22 16.22 -9.88
N MET A 44 -2.40 16.48 -9.34
CA MET A 44 -2.91 15.79 -8.17
C MET A 44 -4.24 15.12 -8.52
N HIS A 45 -4.39 13.88 -8.10
CA HIS A 45 -5.67 13.19 -8.12
C HIS A 45 -6.53 13.70 -6.96
N GLY A 46 -7.86 13.59 -7.04
CA GLY A 46 -8.78 14.10 -6.02
C GLY A 46 -8.67 13.44 -4.64
N MET A 47 -7.77 12.47 -4.50
CA MET A 47 -7.41 11.79 -3.24
C MET A 47 -6.03 12.17 -2.71
N VAL A 48 -5.28 13.03 -3.40
CA VAL A 48 -4.02 13.58 -2.90
C VAL A 48 -4.29 14.64 -1.84
N ARG A 49 -3.56 14.56 -0.74
CA ARG A 49 -3.73 15.41 0.43
C ARG A 49 -2.38 15.95 0.89
N PRO A 50 -2.29 17.26 1.14
CA PRO A 50 -1.14 17.87 1.78
C PRO A 50 -1.22 17.68 3.30
N TYR A 51 -0.06 17.51 3.92
CA TYR A 51 0.13 17.42 5.37
C TYR A 51 1.37 18.23 5.75
N ILE A 52 1.39 18.72 6.99
CA ILE A 52 2.62 19.27 7.60
C ILE A 52 2.81 18.53 8.91
N ILE A 53 3.94 17.87 9.07
CA ILE A 53 4.36 17.32 10.37
C ILE A 53 5.15 18.43 11.06
N ARG A 54 4.69 18.91 12.22
CA ARG A 54 5.34 19.97 12.99
C ARG A 54 5.46 19.51 14.43
N GLY A 55 6.68 19.34 14.93
CA GLY A 55 6.92 18.89 16.30
C GLY A 55 6.16 17.60 16.64
N GLY A 56 6.10 16.66 15.69
CA GLY A 56 5.47 15.36 15.87
C GLY A 56 3.96 15.38 15.75
N THR A 57 3.37 16.53 15.44
CA THR A 57 1.94 16.68 15.19
C THR A 57 1.65 16.74 13.71
N VAL A 58 0.70 15.95 13.24
CA VAL A 58 0.22 15.97 11.86
C VAL A 58 -0.82 17.08 11.70
N LEU A 59 -0.43 18.16 11.05
CA LEU A 59 -1.30 19.27 10.68
C LEU A 59 -1.93 19.01 9.31
N ARG A 60 -3.23 19.32 9.22
CA ARG A 60 -4.05 19.12 8.03
C ARG A 60 -4.72 20.42 7.60
N PRO A 61 -5.04 20.59 6.31
CA PRO A 61 -5.98 21.60 5.90
C PRO A 61 -7.41 21.22 6.34
N GLU A 62 -8.03 22.12 7.10
CA GLU A 62 -9.40 22.18 7.62
C GLU A 62 -10.28 20.90 7.67
N GLY A 63 -10.60 20.49 8.90
CA GLY A 63 -11.88 19.85 9.26
C GLY A 63 -12.13 18.40 8.87
N ARG A 64 -11.29 17.77 8.03
CA ARG A 64 -11.55 16.40 7.55
C ARG A 64 -10.84 15.35 8.40
N THR A 65 -11.62 14.54 9.10
CA THR A 65 -11.21 13.24 9.68
C THR A 65 -11.33 12.15 8.62
N GLY A 66 -10.50 11.11 8.70
CA GLY A 66 -10.56 10.00 7.75
C GLY A 66 -9.39 9.05 7.89
N MET A 67 -9.56 7.82 7.38
CA MET A 67 -8.64 6.71 7.55
C MET A 67 -7.18 7.09 7.22
N PHE A 68 -6.94 7.86 6.15
CA PHE A 68 -5.58 8.24 5.70
C PHE A 68 -4.87 9.24 6.61
N VAL A 69 -5.61 10.04 7.39
CA VAL A 69 -5.00 10.91 8.41
C VAL A 69 -4.40 10.04 9.52
N THR A 70 -5.16 9.04 9.96
CA THR A 70 -4.71 8.06 10.96
C THR A 70 -3.42 7.35 10.52
N LEU A 71 -3.24 7.07 9.21
CA LEU A 71 -2.00 6.46 8.73
C LEU A 71 -0.78 7.32 9.05
N VAL A 72 -0.87 8.61 8.71
CA VAL A 72 0.23 9.55 8.87
C VAL A 72 0.50 9.79 10.35
N GLU A 73 -0.56 9.94 11.15
CA GLU A 73 -0.46 10.08 12.60
C GLU A 73 0.24 8.87 13.23
N ARG A 74 -0.17 7.64 12.88
CA ARG A 74 0.48 6.41 13.37
C ARG A 74 1.93 6.29 12.91
N ALA A 75 2.24 6.68 11.68
CA ALA A 75 3.62 6.69 11.19
C ALA A 75 4.50 7.67 11.98
N VAL A 76 3.98 8.85 12.33
CA VAL A 76 4.70 9.85 13.15
C VAL A 76 4.83 9.40 14.60
N GLU A 77 3.80 8.77 15.17
CA GLU A 77 3.85 8.16 16.50
C GLU A 77 4.93 7.08 16.57
N LEU A 78 4.97 6.18 15.59
CA LEU A 78 6.00 5.14 15.49
C LEU A 78 7.40 5.74 15.32
N ALA A 79 7.55 6.79 14.51
CA ALA A 79 8.83 7.51 14.43
C ALA A 79 9.23 8.11 15.79
N GLY A 80 8.27 8.57 16.58
CA GLY A 80 8.47 9.07 17.94
C GLY A 80 9.11 8.05 18.88
N THR A 81 8.75 6.78 18.77
CA THR A 81 9.34 5.70 19.59
C THR A 81 10.78 5.37 19.19
N MET A 82 11.17 5.70 17.96
CA MET A 82 12.50 5.42 17.39
C MET A 82 13.43 6.65 17.34
N LYS A 83 12.96 7.83 17.77
CA LYS A 83 13.67 9.10 17.54
C LYS A 83 15.06 9.17 18.18
N GLU A 84 15.28 8.51 19.32
CA GLU A 84 16.59 8.48 19.99
C GLU A 84 17.59 7.54 19.28
N GLN A 85 17.08 6.62 18.45
CA GLN A 85 17.87 5.60 17.76
C GLN A 85 18.18 5.98 16.30
N ASP A 86 17.32 6.79 15.66
CA ASP A 86 17.48 7.22 14.28
C ASP A 86 17.30 8.74 14.11
N LYS A 87 18.37 9.40 13.67
CA LYS A 87 18.40 10.85 13.40
C LYS A 87 17.35 11.32 12.40
N ARG A 88 16.91 10.47 11.47
CA ARG A 88 15.85 10.77 10.49
C ARG A 88 14.48 10.79 11.16
N MET A 89 14.24 9.85 12.08
CA MET A 89 13.01 9.81 12.87
C MET A 89 12.97 11.00 13.82
N LYS A 90 14.11 11.37 14.43
CA LYS A 90 14.24 12.62 15.19
C LYS A 90 13.89 13.85 14.36
N ALA A 91 14.46 13.98 13.17
CA ALA A 91 14.16 15.11 12.28
C ALA A 91 12.68 15.16 11.86
N LEU A 92 12.04 14.01 11.64
CA LEU A 92 10.61 13.92 11.34
C LEU A 92 9.74 14.41 12.49
N VAL A 93 10.08 14.04 13.72
CA VAL A 93 9.26 14.30 14.93
C VAL A 93 9.58 15.65 15.57
N GLU A 94 10.80 16.17 15.45
CA GLU A 94 11.16 17.47 16.06
C GLU A 94 11.13 18.61 15.05
N GLY A 95 11.19 18.31 13.75
CA GLY A 95 11.23 19.30 12.68
C GLY A 95 9.86 19.72 12.15
N GLU A 96 9.93 20.42 11.02
CA GLU A 96 8.79 20.70 10.16
C GLU A 96 8.98 19.99 8.82
N LEU A 97 8.19 18.96 8.58
CA LEU A 97 8.19 18.22 7.31
C LEU A 97 6.87 18.38 6.59
N PRO A 98 6.82 19.15 5.49
CA PRO A 98 5.70 19.10 4.60
C PRO A 98 5.65 17.75 3.87
N MET A 99 4.45 17.25 3.62
CA MET A 99 4.25 15.95 2.99
C MET A 99 3.05 15.99 2.06
N ILE A 100 3.16 15.31 0.92
CA ILE A 100 2.05 15.07 0.00
C ILE A 100 1.77 13.58 0.02
N PHE A 101 0.54 13.21 0.39
CA PHE A 101 0.11 11.82 0.48
C PHE A 101 -1.02 11.55 -0.50
N ASP A 102 -0.89 10.50 -1.29
CA ASP A 102 -1.92 10.01 -2.20
C ASP A 102 -2.57 8.75 -1.65
N ALA A 103 -3.84 8.90 -1.31
CA ALA A 103 -4.69 7.84 -0.78
C ALA A 103 -5.37 7.00 -1.87
N ASN A 104 -5.12 7.26 -3.15
CA ASN A 104 -5.71 6.48 -4.22
C ASN A 104 -5.24 5.02 -4.16
N ASP A 105 -6.12 4.08 -4.51
CA ASP A 105 -5.79 2.65 -4.66
C ASP A 105 -5.24 2.34 -6.06
N TYR A 106 -5.45 3.21 -7.04
CA TYR A 106 -4.97 3.00 -8.40
C TYR A 106 -3.64 3.71 -8.65
N ALA A 107 -2.70 2.96 -9.21
CA ALA A 107 -1.46 3.55 -9.66
C ALA A 107 -1.66 4.49 -10.83
N TRP A 108 -1.09 5.67 -10.71
CA TRP A 108 -1.07 6.65 -11.78
C TRP A 108 0.21 7.47 -11.69
N CYS A 109 0.63 7.99 -12.83
CA CYS A 109 1.86 8.78 -12.92
C CYS A 109 1.49 10.25 -12.75
N GLY A 110 1.55 10.70 -11.49
CA GLY A 110 1.41 12.11 -11.16
C GLY A 110 2.65 12.89 -11.54
N ASP A 111 2.73 14.13 -11.09
CA ASP A 111 3.96 14.90 -11.18
C ASP A 111 5.10 14.15 -10.48
N ASP A 112 6.03 13.60 -11.24
CA ASP A 112 7.18 12.85 -10.72
C ASP A 112 8.27 13.79 -10.22
N LEU A 113 8.09 15.11 -10.32
CA LEU A 113 9.11 16.06 -9.89
C LEU A 113 9.09 16.38 -8.38
N VAL A 114 8.12 15.82 -7.63
CA VAL A 114 7.94 16.07 -6.19
C VAL A 114 7.73 14.75 -5.43
N PRO A 115 8.12 14.67 -4.13
CA PRO A 115 7.97 13.44 -3.37
C PRO A 115 6.51 13.26 -2.99
N ILE A 116 5.88 12.19 -3.48
CA ILE A 116 4.50 11.84 -3.18
C ILE A 116 4.50 10.45 -2.53
N PHE A 117 4.04 10.39 -1.28
CA PHE A 117 3.87 9.17 -0.51
C PHE A 117 2.55 8.52 -0.89
N ARG A 118 2.55 7.22 -1.19
CA ARG A 118 1.38 6.57 -1.80
C ARG A 118 1.15 5.18 -1.26
N LEU A 119 -0.13 4.82 -1.12
CA LEU A 119 -0.53 3.43 -0.92
C LEU A 119 -0.26 2.54 -2.12
N ASN A 120 0.05 3.11 -3.28
CA ASN A 120 0.40 2.34 -4.46
C ASN A 120 1.62 2.98 -5.13
N ALA A 121 2.56 2.15 -5.56
CA ALA A 121 3.63 2.57 -6.44
C ALA A 121 3.73 1.57 -7.58
N ILE A 122 4.28 2.00 -8.72
CA ILE A 122 4.55 1.13 -9.85
C ILE A 122 5.99 1.25 -10.29
N ARG A 123 6.57 0.11 -10.68
CA ARG A 123 7.87 0.04 -11.31
C ARG A 123 7.74 0.62 -12.72
N SER A 124 8.04 1.91 -12.85
CA SER A 124 7.95 2.63 -14.12
C SER A 124 9.12 3.58 -14.31
N ARG A 125 9.74 3.54 -15.50
CA ARG A 125 10.76 4.52 -15.90
C ARG A 125 10.22 5.96 -16.00
N LYS A 126 8.90 6.11 -16.08
CA LYS A 126 8.21 7.42 -16.19
C LYS A 126 7.68 7.95 -14.86
N CYS A 127 7.72 7.15 -13.79
CA CYS A 127 6.98 7.45 -12.55
C CYS A 127 7.88 7.09 -11.36
N MET A 128 9.07 7.71 -11.33
CA MET A 128 10.19 7.28 -10.49
C MET A 128 10.13 7.80 -9.04
N HIS A 129 9.22 8.71 -8.72
CA HIS A 129 9.17 9.39 -7.41
C HIS A 129 7.90 9.12 -6.61
N SER A 130 7.22 8.02 -6.94
CA SER A 130 6.17 7.45 -6.09
C SER A 130 6.81 6.63 -4.99
N TRP A 131 6.63 7.04 -3.74
CA TRP A 131 7.20 6.33 -2.59
C TRP A 131 6.12 5.47 -1.93
N PRO A 132 6.21 4.12 -2.02
CA PRO A 132 5.22 3.25 -1.43
C PRO A 132 5.28 3.36 0.10
N VAL A 133 4.13 3.50 0.73
CA VAL A 133 3.97 3.49 2.19
C VAL A 133 3.28 2.21 2.66
N MET A 134 3.36 1.96 3.97
CA MET A 134 2.61 0.90 4.61
C MET A 134 1.09 1.13 4.48
N SER A 135 0.32 0.04 4.33
CA SER A 135 -1.13 0.12 4.21
C SER A 135 -1.78 0.43 5.57
N LEU A 136 -2.92 1.11 5.54
CA LEU A 136 -3.78 1.30 6.71
C LEU A 136 -4.34 0.03 7.31
N THR A 137 -4.44 -1.03 6.51
CA THR A 137 -4.91 -2.34 6.98
C THR A 137 -4.04 -2.92 8.09
N TYR A 138 -2.79 -2.45 8.20
CA TYR A 138 -1.90 -2.75 9.29
C TYR A 138 -2.34 -2.03 10.59
N PHE A 139 -2.91 -0.83 10.53
CA PHE A 139 -3.19 -0.01 11.72
C PHE A 139 -4.65 -0.01 12.21
N ASN A 140 -5.63 -0.20 11.32
CA ASN A 140 -7.04 0.18 11.57
C ASN A 140 -8.06 -0.96 11.56
N ASP A 141 -7.63 -2.22 11.49
CA ASP A 141 -8.58 -3.33 11.43
C ASP A 141 -8.75 -3.96 12.83
N PRO A 142 -9.88 -3.73 13.53
CA PRO A 142 -10.13 -4.38 14.83
C PRO A 142 -10.30 -5.90 14.72
N THR A 143 -10.38 -6.45 13.49
CA THR A 143 -10.40 -7.90 13.19
C THR A 143 -9.11 -8.43 12.57
N ASN A 144 -8.12 -7.56 12.29
CA ASN A 144 -6.76 -7.97 11.94
C ASN A 144 -5.78 -7.36 12.96
N PHE A 145 -5.37 -8.19 13.93
CA PHE A 145 -4.11 -8.10 14.66
C PHE A 145 -3.51 -6.71 14.92
N GLN A 146 -3.73 -6.20 16.14
CA GLN A 146 -2.66 -5.91 17.12
C GLN A 146 -1.43 -5.08 16.70
N LEU A 147 -1.45 -4.22 15.68
CA LEU A 147 -0.42 -3.16 15.61
C LEU A 147 -0.71 -1.99 16.56
N ALA A 148 -1.91 -1.96 17.15
CA ALA A 148 -2.25 -1.01 18.20
C ALA A 148 -1.48 -1.27 19.51
N GLU A 149 -0.98 -2.49 19.73
CA GLU A 149 -0.29 -2.87 20.97
C GLU A 149 0.95 -3.71 20.67
N SER A 150 2.08 -3.03 20.46
CA SER A 150 3.44 -3.58 20.51
C SER A 150 4.02 -4.25 19.24
N PRO A 151 5.19 -3.79 18.75
CA PRO A 151 5.95 -4.46 17.68
C PRO A 151 6.56 -5.84 18.05
N TYR A 152 6.14 -6.48 19.15
CA TYR A 152 6.88 -7.59 19.79
C TYR A 152 6.12 -8.91 20.01
N GLN A 153 5.02 -9.20 19.31
CA GLN A 153 4.31 -10.49 19.47
C GLN A 153 4.39 -11.45 18.27
N TRP A 154 5.10 -11.08 17.19
CA TRP A 154 5.18 -11.92 15.99
C TRP A 154 5.77 -13.29 16.27
N ASP A 155 6.84 -13.37 17.07
CA ASP A 155 7.47 -14.65 17.41
C ASP A 155 6.53 -15.55 18.22
N GLY A 156 5.77 -14.96 19.15
CA GLY A 156 4.77 -15.68 19.94
C GLY A 156 3.62 -16.21 19.08
N LEU A 157 3.11 -15.35 18.18
CA LEU A 157 2.04 -15.74 17.26
C LEU A 157 2.51 -16.81 16.27
N MET A 158 3.71 -16.68 15.72
CA MET A 158 4.31 -17.70 14.85
C MET A 158 4.48 -19.03 15.59
N THR A 159 4.93 -19.00 16.84
CA THR A 159 5.06 -20.21 17.67
C THR A 159 3.69 -20.89 17.88
N GLU A 160 2.68 -20.14 18.30
CA GLU A 160 1.31 -20.65 18.47
C GLU A 160 0.76 -21.23 17.15
N TRP A 161 1.06 -20.56 16.04
CA TRP A 161 0.64 -20.91 14.70
C TRP A 161 1.30 -22.18 14.17
N ASP A 162 2.57 -22.39 14.46
CA ASP A 162 3.30 -23.61 14.12
C ASP A 162 2.82 -24.81 14.95
N GLU A 163 2.45 -24.59 16.21
CA GLU A 163 1.82 -25.61 17.06
C GLU A 163 0.40 -25.96 16.58
N THR A 164 -0.39 -24.95 16.24
CA THR A 164 -1.79 -25.12 15.82
C THR A 164 -1.89 -25.71 14.41
N TYR A 165 -0.99 -25.30 13.50
CA TYR A 165 -0.99 -25.69 12.09
C TYR A 165 0.39 -26.20 11.67
N PRO A 166 0.85 -27.34 12.22
CA PRO A 166 2.16 -27.89 11.89
C PRO A 166 2.20 -28.28 10.41
N TRP A 167 3.36 -28.06 9.78
CA TRP A 167 3.57 -28.23 8.34
C TRP A 167 2.99 -29.54 7.78
N GLU A 168 3.25 -30.66 8.44
CA GLU A 168 2.82 -31.99 8.01
C GLU A 168 1.29 -32.18 8.01
N LYS A 169 0.54 -31.37 8.76
CA LYS A 169 -0.92 -31.41 8.82
C LYS A 169 -1.59 -30.39 7.90
N LYS A 170 -0.82 -29.52 7.23
CA LYS A 170 -1.37 -28.55 6.29
C LYS A 170 -1.91 -29.26 5.05
N ILE A 171 -3.01 -28.73 4.53
CA ILE A 171 -3.66 -29.19 3.31
C ILE A 171 -2.71 -29.01 2.14
N ASP A 172 -2.43 -30.10 1.43
CA ASP A 172 -1.50 -30.14 0.29
C ASP A 172 -2.15 -29.58 -0.99
N LYS A 173 -2.50 -28.29 -0.95
CA LYS A 173 -3.08 -27.54 -2.06
C LYS A 173 -2.59 -26.09 -2.04
N VAL A 174 -2.69 -25.45 -3.20
CA VAL A 174 -2.59 -24.00 -3.35
C VAL A 174 -3.94 -23.35 -3.08
N VAL A 175 -4.01 -22.39 -2.17
CA VAL A 175 -5.25 -21.65 -1.86
C VAL A 175 -5.23 -20.21 -2.36
N TRP A 176 -6.39 -19.72 -2.78
CA TRP A 176 -6.64 -18.31 -3.02
C TRP A 176 -8.10 -17.95 -2.77
N ARG A 177 -8.32 -16.80 -2.11
CA ARG A 177 -9.64 -16.14 -1.98
C ARG A 177 -9.49 -14.64 -2.19
N GLY A 178 -10.29 -14.09 -3.09
CA GLY A 178 -10.31 -12.66 -3.35
C GLY A 178 -11.41 -12.22 -4.31
N ARG A 179 -11.63 -10.90 -4.38
CA ARG A 179 -12.47 -10.31 -5.42
C ARG A 179 -11.71 -10.32 -6.75
N ILE A 180 -12.44 -10.41 -7.86
CA ILE A 180 -11.94 -10.34 -9.24
C ILE A 180 -11.68 -8.87 -9.65
N THR A 181 -11.03 -8.11 -8.75
CA THR A 181 -10.60 -6.73 -8.96
C THR A 181 -9.20 -6.69 -9.56
N GLY A 182 -8.75 -5.50 -9.94
CA GLY A 182 -7.39 -5.25 -10.41
C GLY A 182 -7.28 -4.87 -11.87
N TYR A 183 -6.03 -4.69 -12.29
CA TYR A 183 -5.72 -4.24 -13.64
C TYR A 183 -6.12 -5.29 -14.67
N THR A 184 -6.47 -4.79 -15.85
CA THR A 184 -6.80 -5.59 -17.01
C THR A 184 -5.57 -5.68 -17.90
N TYR A 185 -5.18 -6.88 -18.33
CA TYR A 185 -4.17 -7.05 -19.37
C TYR A 185 -4.69 -6.50 -20.71
N LYS A 186 -3.80 -6.36 -21.71
CA LYS A 186 -4.17 -5.86 -23.04
C LYS A 186 -5.35 -6.62 -23.67
N ASP A 187 -5.48 -7.90 -23.35
CA ASP A 187 -6.48 -8.80 -23.92
C ASP A 187 -7.84 -8.75 -23.19
N GLY A 188 -8.03 -7.79 -22.27
CA GLY A 188 -9.31 -7.60 -21.57
C GLY A 188 -9.51 -8.48 -20.33
N GLU A 189 -8.60 -9.41 -20.06
CA GLU A 189 -8.67 -10.29 -18.90
C GLU A 189 -7.91 -9.77 -17.67
N ARG A 190 -8.46 -10.01 -16.47
CA ARG A 190 -7.79 -9.71 -15.20
C ARG A 190 -7.03 -10.94 -14.70
N PRO A 191 -5.83 -10.79 -14.08
CA PRO A 191 -5.05 -11.93 -13.58
C PRO A 191 -5.83 -12.85 -12.65
N ARG A 192 -6.62 -12.27 -11.73
CA ARG A 192 -7.45 -13.02 -10.78
C ARG A 192 -8.60 -13.78 -11.46
N GLN A 193 -9.13 -13.25 -12.56
CA GLN A 193 -10.16 -13.93 -13.34
C GLN A 193 -9.57 -15.15 -14.06
N LYS A 194 -8.42 -14.94 -14.70
CA LYS A 194 -7.67 -15.99 -15.40
C LYS A 194 -7.31 -17.13 -14.46
N LEU A 195 -6.85 -16.81 -13.24
CA LEU A 195 -6.60 -17.80 -12.20
C LEU A 195 -7.85 -18.65 -11.89
N VAL A 196 -9.00 -18.01 -11.67
CA VAL A 196 -10.24 -18.73 -11.33
C VAL A 196 -10.70 -19.64 -12.48
N GLN A 197 -10.49 -19.24 -13.74
CA GLN A 197 -10.77 -20.07 -14.90
C GLN A 197 -9.80 -21.25 -14.98
N TYR A 198 -8.50 -20.98 -14.86
CA TYR A 198 -7.43 -21.99 -14.93
C TYR A 198 -7.59 -23.06 -13.84
N ALA A 199 -7.88 -22.66 -12.60
CA ALA A 199 -7.99 -23.58 -11.48
C ALA A 199 -9.11 -24.63 -11.61
N ARG A 200 -10.06 -24.46 -12.55
CA ARG A 200 -11.13 -25.44 -12.81
C ARG A 200 -10.60 -26.79 -13.30
N GLU A 201 -9.43 -26.78 -13.94
CA GLU A 201 -8.79 -27.99 -14.47
C GLU A 201 -7.86 -28.68 -13.45
N TYR A 202 -7.60 -28.04 -12.30
CA TYR A 202 -6.59 -28.48 -11.32
C TYR A 202 -7.15 -28.53 -9.89
N LEU A 203 -8.41 -28.94 -9.73
CA LEU A 203 -9.12 -28.93 -8.42
C LEU A 203 -8.51 -29.90 -7.39
N ASP A 204 -7.74 -30.88 -7.84
CA ASP A 204 -6.97 -31.80 -7.01
C ASP A 204 -5.85 -31.08 -6.25
N VAL A 205 -5.15 -30.14 -6.89
CA VAL A 205 -4.02 -29.39 -6.30
C VAL A 205 -4.35 -27.93 -5.96
N MET A 206 -5.49 -27.40 -6.40
CA MET A 206 -5.89 -26.01 -6.21
C MET A 206 -7.24 -25.87 -5.50
N ASP A 207 -7.29 -25.05 -4.44
CA ASP A 207 -8.52 -24.53 -3.87
C ASP A 207 -8.63 -23.02 -4.09
N ILE A 208 -9.12 -22.65 -5.27
CA ILE A 208 -9.21 -21.26 -5.74
C ILE A 208 -10.68 -20.90 -5.90
N LYS A 209 -11.15 -19.88 -5.17
CA LYS A 209 -12.53 -19.39 -5.30
C LYS A 209 -12.60 -17.87 -5.19
N PRO A 210 -13.39 -17.19 -6.03
CA PRO A 210 -13.66 -15.78 -5.80
C PRO A 210 -14.47 -15.60 -4.51
N SER A 211 -14.15 -14.57 -3.74
CA SER A 211 -14.85 -14.22 -2.51
C SER A 211 -15.83 -13.08 -2.73
N THR A 212 -17.04 -13.23 -2.21
CA THR A 212 -18.01 -12.15 -2.03
C THR A 212 -18.03 -11.69 -0.58
N ALA A 213 -18.84 -10.68 -0.24
CA ALA A 213 -19.06 -10.31 1.16
C ALA A 213 -19.62 -11.46 2.01
N LYS A 214 -20.34 -12.42 1.40
CA LYS A 214 -20.98 -13.55 2.08
C LYS A 214 -20.13 -14.83 2.08
N SER A 215 -19.07 -14.89 1.28
CA SER A 215 -18.23 -16.08 1.09
C SER A 215 -16.75 -15.80 1.35
N LYS A 216 -16.46 -14.84 2.23
CA LYS A 216 -15.10 -14.50 2.63
C LYS A 216 -14.56 -15.62 3.53
N MET A 217 -13.43 -16.20 3.15
CA MET A 217 -12.65 -17.05 4.03
C MET A 217 -12.00 -16.17 5.12
N PRO A 218 -12.07 -16.56 6.40
CA PRO A 218 -11.29 -15.94 7.47
C PRO A 218 -9.82 -15.84 7.07
N GLN A 219 -9.17 -14.73 7.43
CA GLN A 219 -7.80 -14.49 7.00
C GLN A 219 -6.81 -15.53 7.56
N ASP A 220 -7.08 -16.07 8.75
CA ASP A 220 -6.21 -17.05 9.42
C ASP A 220 -6.42 -18.49 8.86
N ASP A 221 -7.54 -18.75 8.20
CA ASP A 221 -7.81 -20.05 7.57
C ASP A 221 -6.86 -20.37 6.40
N PHE A 222 -6.20 -19.35 5.84
CA PHE A 222 -5.18 -19.55 4.81
C PHE A 222 -4.00 -20.38 5.31
N GLN A 223 -3.67 -20.30 6.61
CA GLN A 223 -2.57 -21.03 7.23
C GLN A 223 -2.76 -22.55 7.26
N LYS A 224 -3.99 -23.01 7.05
CA LYS A 224 -4.33 -24.43 6.91
C LYS A 224 -3.73 -25.05 5.65
N TYR A 225 -3.27 -24.26 4.68
CA TYR A 225 -2.77 -24.74 3.39
C TYR A 225 -1.24 -24.67 3.31
N LYS A 226 -0.63 -25.64 2.62
CA LYS A 226 0.81 -25.65 2.39
C LYS A 226 1.26 -24.50 1.49
N ALA A 227 0.44 -24.13 0.50
CA ALA A 227 0.77 -23.07 -0.43
C ALA A 227 -0.36 -22.04 -0.53
N ILE A 228 0.00 -20.76 -0.58
CA ILE A 228 -0.92 -19.64 -0.68
C ILE A 228 -0.51 -18.78 -1.87
N LEU A 229 -1.43 -18.59 -2.81
CA LEU A 229 -1.20 -17.71 -3.95
C LEU A 229 -1.58 -16.27 -3.56
N ASP A 230 -0.72 -15.30 -3.86
CA ASP A 230 -1.00 -13.87 -3.71
C ASP A 230 -0.97 -13.17 -5.07
N ILE A 231 -2.06 -12.48 -5.38
CA ILE A 231 -2.21 -11.73 -6.63
C ILE A 231 -2.67 -10.32 -6.27
N ASP A 232 -1.98 -9.33 -6.82
CA ASP A 232 -2.33 -7.93 -6.65
C ASP A 232 -3.72 -7.61 -7.19
N GLY A 233 -4.31 -6.54 -6.67
CA GLY A 233 -5.63 -6.05 -7.05
C GLY A 233 -5.51 -4.77 -7.85
N ASN A 234 -6.20 -3.74 -7.39
CA ASN A 234 -6.11 -2.40 -7.95
C ASN A 234 -4.71 -1.77 -7.73
N ALA A 235 -4.02 -2.24 -6.70
CA ALA A 235 -2.61 -2.04 -6.40
C ALA A 235 -2.05 -3.31 -5.75
N TRP A 236 -0.85 -3.22 -5.16
CA TRP A 236 -0.25 -4.31 -4.40
C TRP A 236 -1.17 -4.86 -3.31
N SER A 237 -1.06 -6.16 -3.05
CA SER A 237 -1.86 -6.87 -2.05
C SER A 237 -1.36 -6.58 -0.63
N ALA A 238 -2.15 -5.84 0.17
CA ALA A 238 -1.78 -5.60 1.57
C ALA A 238 -1.78 -6.85 2.46
N ARG A 239 -2.33 -7.95 1.94
CA ARG A 239 -2.33 -9.25 2.61
C ARG A 239 -0.94 -9.88 2.68
N LEU A 240 -0.04 -9.54 1.75
CA LEU A 240 1.24 -10.25 1.57
C LEU A 240 2.04 -10.37 2.87
N GLY A 241 2.17 -9.28 3.64
CA GLY A 241 2.89 -9.31 4.92
C GLY A 241 2.36 -10.38 5.88
N LYS A 242 1.05 -10.48 6.05
CA LYS A 242 0.43 -11.48 6.92
C LYS A 242 0.56 -12.91 6.36
N LEU A 243 0.50 -13.09 5.04
CA LEU A 243 0.65 -14.41 4.42
C LEU A 243 2.04 -15.00 4.67
N LEU A 244 3.08 -14.17 4.68
CA LEU A 244 4.45 -14.59 4.96
C LEU A 244 4.62 -15.10 6.39
N CYS A 245 3.68 -14.81 7.28
CA CYS A 245 3.73 -15.26 8.66
C CYS A 245 3.09 -16.65 8.88
N TYR A 246 2.47 -17.27 7.87
CA TYR A 246 1.65 -18.48 8.06
C TYR A 246 2.42 -19.81 7.99
N ASN A 247 3.75 -19.78 8.00
CA ASN A 247 4.57 -20.98 7.77
C ASN A 247 4.04 -21.81 6.57
N SER A 248 3.65 -21.10 5.51
CA SER A 248 3.12 -21.63 4.27
C SER A 248 3.96 -21.07 3.14
N VAL A 249 4.09 -21.81 2.05
CA VAL A 249 4.77 -21.34 0.85
C VAL A 249 3.91 -20.26 0.19
N VAL A 250 4.39 -19.02 0.17
CA VAL A 250 3.69 -17.91 -0.48
C VAL A 250 4.17 -17.79 -1.93
N ILE A 251 3.25 -17.99 -2.87
CA ILE A 251 3.49 -17.83 -4.30
C ILE A 251 2.97 -16.44 -4.69
N LYS A 252 3.86 -15.47 -4.83
CA LYS A 252 3.50 -14.11 -5.27
C LYS A 252 3.52 -14.04 -6.80
N VAL A 253 2.39 -13.71 -7.42
CA VAL A 253 2.38 -13.35 -8.84
C VAL A 253 3.04 -11.99 -9.01
N GLU A 254 4.12 -11.94 -9.79
CA GLU A 254 4.84 -10.70 -10.09
C GLU A 254 3.91 -9.72 -10.82
N SER A 255 3.96 -8.46 -10.41
CA SER A 255 3.24 -7.37 -11.07
C SER A 255 4.15 -6.15 -11.18
N SER A 256 3.68 -5.11 -11.87
CA SER A 256 4.37 -3.83 -11.88
C SER A 256 4.17 -3.05 -10.57
N TYR A 257 3.32 -3.49 -9.65
CA TYR A 257 3.12 -2.78 -8.39
C TYR A 257 4.29 -3.00 -7.44
N VAL A 258 4.64 -1.92 -6.75
CA VAL A 258 5.74 -1.85 -5.81
C VAL A 258 5.17 -1.51 -4.44
N GLY A 259 5.59 -2.29 -3.44
CA GLY A 259 5.26 -2.09 -2.03
C GLY A 259 6.47 -1.64 -1.21
N TYR A 260 6.25 -1.29 0.06
CA TYR A 260 7.33 -0.84 0.94
C TYR A 260 8.36 -1.94 1.24
N TRP A 261 7.98 -3.22 1.13
CA TRP A 261 8.82 -4.40 1.40
C TRP A 261 9.65 -4.89 0.22
N GLU A 262 9.58 -4.25 -0.96
CA GLU A 262 10.18 -4.78 -2.20
C GLU A 262 11.69 -5.04 -2.08
N LYS A 263 12.39 -4.28 -1.23
CA LYS A 263 13.84 -4.46 -1.01
C LYS A 263 14.18 -5.61 -0.05
N GLU A 264 13.23 -5.97 0.81
CA GLU A 264 13.45 -6.96 1.87
C GLU A 264 13.08 -8.37 1.40
N ILE A 265 12.06 -8.50 0.56
CA ILE A 265 11.61 -9.80 0.05
C ILE A 265 12.33 -10.13 -1.25
N LYS A 266 13.08 -11.23 -1.23
CA LYS A 266 13.79 -11.76 -2.40
C LYS A 266 13.09 -13.03 -2.90
N PRO A 267 12.84 -13.17 -4.20
CA PRO A 267 12.37 -14.42 -4.76
C PRO A 267 13.34 -15.56 -4.43
N TRP A 268 12.80 -16.72 -4.05
CA TRP A 268 13.55 -17.96 -3.82
C TRP A 268 14.49 -17.98 -2.60
N VAL A 269 14.27 -17.10 -1.61
CA VAL A 269 14.99 -17.03 -0.32
C VAL A 269 14.01 -17.22 0.82
#